data_AF-A0A1U7WVS2-F1
#
_entry.id   AF-A0A1U7WVS2-F1
#
_cell.length_a   1.000
_cell.length_b   1.000
_cell.length_c   1.000
_cell.angle_alpha   90.00
_cell.angle_beta   90.00
_cell.angle_gamma   90.00
#
_symmetry.space_group_name_H-M   'P 1'
#
loop_
_entity.id
_entity.type
_entity.pdbx_description
1 polymer ?
#
loop_
_entity_poly.entity_id
_entity_poly.type
_entity_poly.pdbx_seq_one_letter_code
_entity_poly.pdbx_strand_id
1 'polypeptide(L)'
;MVNGQSSGFFKFTRGVKKGDPLSPALFILSAELLSRLLNKLFEDKSFIGFGMPKWSEHLNHLAYDDDTIIFASAHCLSLRKITVVLGKYEKISGQMISKPKSSYYIYSKVAHGLFQAVGDSTGFPRGGWLGFRSLKDVSRALFAKLWWRFRTTKSLWSNFMWNKYCMKELPTVVQFRKGSKVWKQILNAREEVEHDILWEMKSGTTNVWHENWTGLGALYHVLPEDFPINEDLQEAAQLRQEEAWNDQLFDQSFTEEITNHIRSSVQYEGSEDYWDGQYWMPIPSGKFSVSSAWQMLRHRADTNQEYKLMWIKGVPFKISFFL
;
A
#
# COMPACT_ATOMS: atom_id res chain seq x y z
N MET A 1 -5.44 33.14 -13.44
CA MET A 1 -6.30 33.86 -12.48
C MET A 1 -5.50 34.18 -11.24
N VAL A 2 -5.35 35.47 -10.96
CA VAL A 2 -4.98 35.97 -9.63
C VAL A 2 -6.22 36.73 -9.17
N ASN A 3 -6.76 36.39 -8.00
CA ASN A 3 -7.95 37.02 -7.41
C ASN A 3 -9.19 37.08 -8.32
N GLY A 4 -9.52 35.99 -9.02
CA GLY A 4 -10.79 35.90 -9.75
C GLY A 4 -10.89 36.67 -11.08
N GLN A 5 -9.86 37.44 -11.48
CA GLN A 5 -9.81 38.06 -12.82
C GLN A 5 -8.86 37.34 -13.78
N SER A 6 -9.22 37.36 -15.08
CA SER A 6 -8.40 36.86 -16.18
C SER A 6 -7.20 37.79 -16.42
N SER A 7 -6.14 37.61 -15.63
CA SER A 7 -4.83 38.19 -15.91
C SER A 7 -4.21 37.42 -17.10
N GLY A 8 -3.65 38.15 -18.07
CA GLY A 8 -3.35 37.71 -19.45
C GLY A 8 -2.36 36.54 -19.64
N PHE A 9 -1.80 36.42 -20.85
CA PHE A 9 -0.92 35.32 -21.23
C PHE A 9 0.41 35.33 -20.45
N PHE A 10 0.64 34.31 -19.63
CA PHE A 10 1.93 34.06 -19.00
C PHE A 10 2.82 33.22 -19.93
N LYS A 11 3.98 33.74 -20.33
CA LYS A 11 5.01 32.93 -20.99
C LYS A 11 5.68 32.03 -19.95
N PHE A 12 5.35 30.74 -19.98
CA PHE A 12 6.09 29.74 -19.22
C PHE A 12 7.43 29.46 -19.92
N THR A 13 8.54 29.72 -19.25
CA THR A 13 9.89 29.38 -19.74
C THR A 13 10.30 27.95 -19.39
N ARG A 14 9.59 27.30 -18.45
CA ARG A 14 9.82 25.91 -18.00
C ARG A 14 8.52 25.27 -17.51
N GLY A 15 8.43 23.95 -17.63
CA GLY A 15 7.32 23.13 -17.11
C GLY A 15 6.20 22.89 -18.12
N VAL A 16 5.51 21.77 -17.97
CA VAL A 16 4.34 21.39 -18.79
C VAL A 16 3.07 21.73 -18.01
N LYS A 17 2.03 22.22 -18.70
CA LYS A 17 0.76 22.60 -18.07
C LYS A 17 0.08 21.36 -17.49
N LYS A 18 -0.42 21.44 -16.25
CA LYS A 18 -1.21 20.35 -15.66
C LYS A 18 -2.45 20.07 -16.54
N GLY A 19 -2.61 18.83 -16.97
CA GLY A 19 -3.67 18.41 -17.90
C GLY A 19 -3.29 18.47 -19.38
N ASP A 20 -2.04 18.80 -19.71
CA ASP A 20 -1.53 18.72 -21.08
C ASP A 20 -1.36 17.24 -21.49
N PRO A 21 -1.96 16.80 -22.61
CA PRO A 21 -1.92 15.41 -23.07
C PRO A 21 -0.50 14.89 -23.38
N LEU A 22 0.49 15.76 -23.56
CA LEU A 22 1.89 15.37 -23.82
C LEU A 22 2.72 15.19 -22.55
N SER A 23 2.24 15.67 -21.39
CA SER A 23 2.97 15.55 -20.11
C SER A 23 3.40 14.11 -19.79
N PRO A 24 2.51 13.09 -19.92
CA PRO A 24 2.88 11.71 -19.58
C PRO A 24 4.04 11.18 -20.42
N ALA A 25 4.06 11.47 -21.72
CA ALA A 25 5.14 11.04 -22.62
C ALA A 25 6.48 11.70 -22.25
N LEU A 26 6.48 12.98 -21.88
CA LEU A 26 7.68 13.70 -21.44
C LEU A 26 8.22 13.17 -20.11
N PHE A 27 7.35 12.77 -19.18
CA PHE A 27 7.77 12.10 -17.94
C PHE A 27 8.41 10.75 -18.21
N ILE A 28 7.82 9.94 -19.10
CA ILE A 28 8.39 8.64 -19.50
C ILE A 28 9.78 8.81 -20.13
N LEU A 29 9.94 9.78 -21.04
CA LEU A 29 11.24 10.06 -21.68
C LEU A 29 12.29 10.52 -20.66
N SER A 30 11.89 11.31 -19.67
CA SER A 30 12.80 11.74 -18.59
C SER A 30 13.22 10.56 -17.72
N ALA A 31 12.27 9.69 -17.35
CA ALA A 31 12.57 8.46 -16.61
C ALA A 31 13.51 7.51 -17.40
N GLU A 32 13.28 7.37 -18.71
CA GLU A 32 14.13 6.57 -19.60
C GLU A 32 15.56 7.15 -19.70
N LEU A 33 15.70 8.49 -19.76
CA LEU A 33 17.01 9.14 -19.72
C LEU A 33 17.74 8.81 -18.41
N LEU A 34 17.07 8.92 -17.26
CA LEU A 34 17.65 8.59 -15.96
C LEU A 34 18.07 7.11 -15.91
N SER A 35 17.22 6.21 -16.41
CA SER A 35 17.51 4.77 -16.51
C SER A 35 18.78 4.49 -17.29
N ARG A 36 18.94 5.09 -18.48
CA ARG A 36 20.15 4.95 -19.31
C ARG A 36 21.41 5.46 -18.61
N LEU A 37 21.32 6.61 -17.93
CA LEU A 37 22.46 7.17 -17.19
C LEU A 37 22.88 6.27 -16.02
N LEU A 38 21.92 5.67 -15.31
CA LEU A 38 22.18 4.73 -14.22
C LEU A 38 22.73 3.39 -14.74
N ASN A 39 22.21 2.87 -15.85
CA ASN A 39 22.71 1.64 -16.46
C ASN A 39 24.16 1.78 -16.91
N LYS A 40 24.55 2.95 -17.41
CA LYS A 40 25.92 3.26 -17.81
C LYS A 40 26.94 3.14 -16.67
N LEU A 41 26.51 3.24 -15.41
CA LEU A 41 27.42 3.06 -14.26
C LEU A 41 28.02 1.65 -14.20
N PHE A 42 27.34 0.62 -14.71
CA PHE A 42 27.87 -0.75 -14.73
C PHE A 42 28.97 -0.98 -15.77
N GLU A 43 29.16 -0.05 -16.71
CA GLU A 43 30.32 -0.09 -17.62
C GLU A 43 31.63 0.32 -16.90
N ASP A 44 31.52 1.04 -15.78
CA ASP A 44 32.65 1.46 -14.97
C ASP A 44 33.05 0.37 -13.97
N LYS A 45 34.21 -0.26 -14.19
CA LYS A 45 34.73 -1.33 -13.34
C LYS A 45 34.93 -0.96 -11.87
N SER A 46 35.02 0.33 -11.55
CA SER A 46 35.15 0.81 -10.18
C SER A 46 33.81 1.16 -9.54
N PHE A 47 32.69 0.95 -10.23
CA PHE A 47 31.35 1.04 -9.67
C PHE A 47 30.93 -0.31 -9.08
N ILE A 48 30.61 -0.29 -7.79
CA ILE A 48 30.04 -1.44 -7.09
C ILE A 48 28.53 -1.17 -6.97
N GLY A 49 27.73 -1.92 -7.71
CA GLY A 49 26.27 -1.85 -7.68
C GLY A 49 25.68 -2.54 -6.44
N PHE A 50 24.35 -2.58 -6.38
CA PHE A 50 23.65 -3.32 -5.33
C PHE A 50 23.96 -4.81 -5.40
N GLY A 51 24.19 -5.43 -4.24
CA GLY A 51 24.58 -6.83 -4.15
C GLY A 51 23.44 -7.77 -4.53
N MET A 52 23.61 -8.50 -5.64
CA MET A 52 22.67 -9.50 -6.13
C MET A 52 23.38 -10.84 -6.36
N PRO A 53 22.69 -11.99 -6.30
CA PRO A 53 23.27 -13.28 -6.65
C PRO A 53 23.96 -13.26 -8.02
N LYS A 54 25.02 -14.07 -8.19
CA LYS A 54 25.87 -14.03 -9.41
C LYS A 54 25.13 -14.29 -10.74
N TRP A 55 23.96 -14.93 -10.67
CA TRP A 55 23.14 -15.31 -11.83
C TRP A 55 21.95 -14.36 -12.08
N SER A 56 21.83 -13.27 -11.31
CA SER A 56 20.80 -12.25 -11.54
C SER A 56 21.35 -11.04 -12.26
N GLU A 57 20.51 -10.41 -13.06
CA GLU A 57 20.82 -9.13 -13.69
C GLU A 57 21.10 -8.04 -12.66
N HIS A 58 21.88 -7.05 -13.10
CA HIS A 58 22.24 -5.91 -12.28
C HIS A 58 21.00 -5.08 -11.94
N LEU A 59 20.61 -5.06 -10.68
CA LEU A 59 19.54 -4.20 -10.17
C LEU A 59 20.12 -2.84 -9.75
N ASN A 60 19.63 -1.76 -10.34
CA ASN A 60 20.02 -0.39 -9.97
C ASN A 60 18.88 0.57 -9.72
N HIS A 61 17.68 0.39 -10.28
CA HIS A 61 16.56 1.27 -10.00
C HIS A 61 15.20 0.64 -10.28
N LEU A 62 14.17 1.23 -9.69
CA LEU A 62 12.75 1.00 -9.96
C LEU A 62 12.07 2.37 -10.01
N ALA A 63 11.50 2.75 -11.15
CA ALA A 63 10.78 4.00 -11.31
C ALA A 63 9.26 3.74 -11.36
N TYR A 64 8.48 4.50 -10.58
CA TYR A 64 7.02 4.50 -10.64
C TYR A 64 6.49 5.93 -10.52
N ASP A 65 5.91 6.43 -11.61
CA ASP A 65 5.36 7.79 -11.70
C ASP A 65 6.41 8.84 -11.26
N ASP A 66 6.14 9.63 -10.21
CA ASP A 66 7.03 10.66 -9.69
C ASP A 66 8.12 10.15 -8.71
N ASP A 67 8.08 8.86 -8.35
CA ASP A 67 8.96 8.25 -7.35
C ASP A 67 9.97 7.29 -8.01
N THR A 68 11.27 7.56 -7.85
CA THR A 68 12.33 6.63 -8.28
C THR A 68 13.05 6.03 -7.08
N ILE A 69 13.15 4.71 -7.04
CA ILE A 69 13.98 3.94 -6.11
C ILE A 69 15.30 3.61 -6.80
N ILE A 70 16.45 3.95 -6.21
CA ILE A 70 17.77 3.54 -6.72
C ILE A 70 18.41 2.54 -5.76
N PHE A 71 18.72 1.36 -6.28
CA PHE A 71 19.45 0.29 -5.59
C PHE A 71 20.96 0.49 -5.77
N ALA A 72 21.71 0.60 -4.68
CA ALA A 72 23.16 0.78 -4.78
C ALA A 72 23.95 0.19 -3.61
N SER A 73 25.26 0.03 -3.79
CA SER A 73 26.15 -0.30 -2.68
C SER A 73 26.35 0.90 -1.76
N ALA A 74 26.47 0.66 -0.46
CA ALA A 74 26.89 1.66 0.52
C ALA A 74 28.37 2.10 0.37
N HIS A 75 29.09 1.59 -0.64
CA HIS A 75 30.45 1.99 -0.94
C HIS A 75 30.53 3.47 -1.39
N CYS A 76 31.36 4.26 -0.71
CA CYS A 76 31.44 5.71 -0.90
C CYS A 76 31.71 6.14 -2.36
N LEU A 77 32.60 5.44 -3.09
CA LEU A 77 32.87 5.78 -4.49
C LEU A 77 31.66 5.51 -5.40
N SER A 78 30.87 4.47 -5.12
CA SER A 78 29.66 4.17 -5.88
C SER A 78 28.59 5.24 -5.66
N LEU A 79 28.38 5.66 -4.42
CA LEU A 79 27.43 6.72 -4.05
C LEU A 79 27.79 8.06 -4.69
N ARG A 80 29.09 8.40 -4.75
CA ARG A 80 29.55 9.61 -5.44
C ARG A 80 29.25 9.57 -6.93
N LYS A 81 29.47 8.43 -7.61
CA LYS A 81 29.16 8.29 -9.03
C LYS A 81 27.68 8.42 -9.34
N ILE A 82 26.84 7.84 -8.49
CA ILE A 82 25.39 7.98 -8.55
C ILE A 82 25.01 9.45 -8.40
N THR A 83 25.58 10.16 -7.43
CA THR A 83 25.31 11.59 -7.22
C THR A 83 25.73 12.42 -8.44
N VAL A 84 26.84 12.08 -9.10
CA VAL A 84 27.27 12.68 -10.37
C VAL A 84 26.27 12.40 -11.50
N VAL A 85 25.75 11.18 -11.59
CA VAL A 85 24.70 10.81 -12.57
C VAL A 85 23.42 11.61 -12.33
N LEU A 86 22.99 11.74 -11.08
CA LEU A 86 21.85 12.57 -10.73
C LEU A 86 22.04 14.03 -11.15
N GLY A 87 23.20 14.62 -10.87
CA GLY A 87 23.49 16.00 -11.31
C GLY A 87 23.53 16.15 -12.84
N LYS A 88 24.01 15.13 -13.56
CA LYS A 88 23.93 15.09 -15.04
C LYS A 88 22.48 15.02 -15.50
N TYR A 89 21.66 14.20 -14.87
CA TYR A 89 20.23 14.10 -15.16
C TYR A 89 19.54 15.45 -14.98
N GLU A 90 19.77 16.15 -13.85
CA GLU A 90 19.17 17.47 -13.61
C GLU A 90 19.54 18.48 -14.70
N LYS A 91 20.81 18.46 -15.12
CA LYS A 91 21.33 19.35 -16.17
C LYS A 91 20.72 19.05 -17.54
N ILE A 92 20.53 17.77 -17.89
CA ILE A 92 20.04 17.36 -19.22
C ILE A 92 18.52 17.47 -19.30
N SER A 93 17.79 16.99 -18.29
CA SER A 93 16.32 16.98 -18.28
C SER A 93 15.72 18.33 -17.89
N GLY A 94 16.48 19.18 -17.20
CA GLY A 94 15.97 20.40 -16.57
C GLY A 94 15.08 20.16 -15.34
N GLN A 95 14.92 18.89 -14.91
CA GLN A 95 14.19 18.53 -13.70
C GLN A 95 15.13 18.52 -12.50
N MET A 96 14.79 19.27 -11.45
CA MET A 96 15.58 19.28 -10.21
C MET A 96 15.10 18.20 -9.24
N ILE A 97 16.05 17.49 -8.65
CA ILE A 97 15.83 16.48 -7.62
C ILE A 97 15.69 17.20 -6.28
N SER A 98 14.57 16.97 -5.61
CA SER A 98 14.32 17.60 -4.32
C SER A 98 15.05 16.86 -3.20
N LYS A 99 16.26 17.30 -2.83
CA LYS A 99 17.00 16.73 -1.68
C LYS A 99 16.16 16.61 -0.39
N PRO A 100 15.33 17.60 0.00
CA PRO A 100 14.47 17.49 1.18
C PRO A 100 13.37 16.44 1.06
N LYS A 101 12.98 16.08 -0.18
CA LYS A 101 12.02 15.02 -0.48
C LYS A 101 12.71 13.75 -1.02
N SER A 102 14.02 13.63 -0.84
CA SER A 102 14.77 12.44 -1.13
C SER A 102 15.30 11.87 0.17
N SER A 103 15.50 10.55 0.25
CA SER A 103 16.01 9.92 1.46
C SER A 103 16.77 8.64 1.14
N TYR A 104 17.71 8.28 2.00
CA TYR A 104 18.41 7.00 1.90
C TYR A 104 17.91 6.00 2.96
N TYR A 105 17.85 4.73 2.59
CA TYR A 105 17.51 3.60 3.47
C TYR A 105 18.67 2.62 3.51
N ILE A 106 18.98 2.15 4.72
CA ILE A 106 19.95 1.08 4.97
C ILE A 106 19.30 0.12 5.96
N TYR A 107 19.67 -1.15 5.90
CA TYR A 107 19.23 -2.15 6.87
C TYR A 107 19.47 -1.71 8.33
N SER A 108 18.46 -1.87 9.19
CA SER A 108 18.44 -1.27 10.53
C SER A 108 19.51 -1.78 11.49
N LYS A 109 20.10 -2.96 11.24
CA LYS A 109 21.16 -3.55 12.07
C LYS A 109 22.58 -3.15 11.67
N VAL A 110 22.71 -2.24 10.70
CA VAL A 110 24.02 -1.76 10.25
C VAL A 110 24.59 -0.75 11.24
N ALA A 111 25.93 -0.66 11.34
CA ALA A 111 26.61 0.26 12.23
C ALA A 111 26.23 1.73 11.96
N HIS A 112 26.06 2.52 13.03
CA HIS A 112 25.68 3.93 12.94
C HIS A 112 26.63 4.76 12.05
N GLY A 113 27.93 4.46 12.07
CA GLY A 113 28.92 5.13 11.24
C GLY A 113 28.64 5.01 9.74
N LEU A 114 28.03 3.91 9.27
CA LEU A 114 27.67 3.76 7.86
C LEU A 114 26.49 4.67 7.49
N PHE A 115 25.51 4.86 8.38
CA PHE A 115 24.42 5.82 8.15
C PHE A 115 24.99 7.22 7.91
N GLN A 116 25.91 7.67 8.76
CA GLN A 116 26.54 8.99 8.61
C GLN A 116 27.32 9.09 7.29
N ALA A 117 28.17 8.11 6.98
CA ALA A 117 28.97 8.11 5.76
C ALA A 117 28.12 8.15 4.48
N VAL A 118 26.98 7.45 4.45
CA VAL A 118 26.04 7.49 3.33
C VAL A 118 25.34 8.84 3.22
N GLY A 119 24.90 9.41 4.34
CA GLY A 119 24.31 10.75 4.39
C GLY A 119 25.28 11.81 3.85
N ASP A 120 26.53 11.77 4.31
CA ASP A 120 27.59 12.70 3.87
C ASP A 120 27.94 12.51 2.38
N SER A 121 27.92 11.27 1.88
CA SER A 121 28.26 10.97 0.48
C SER A 121 27.18 11.37 -0.51
N THR A 122 25.91 11.29 -0.11
CA THR A 122 24.75 11.52 -1.00
C THR A 122 24.12 12.90 -0.80
N GLY A 123 24.25 13.48 0.39
CA GLY A 123 23.56 14.70 0.80
C GLY A 123 22.05 14.50 1.01
N PHE A 124 21.58 13.26 1.18
CA PHE A 124 20.18 12.97 1.50
C PHE A 124 20.00 12.70 3.00
N PRO A 125 18.85 13.10 3.59
CA PRO A 125 18.52 12.74 4.95
C PRO A 125 18.24 11.23 5.08
N ARG A 126 18.47 10.69 6.28
CA ARG A 126 18.10 9.32 6.62
C ARG A 126 16.59 9.15 6.52
N GLY A 127 16.14 8.14 5.77
CA GLY A 127 14.74 7.75 5.69
C GLY A 127 14.22 7.29 7.07
N GLY A 128 13.08 7.84 7.48
CA GLY A 128 12.42 7.51 8.76
C GLY A 128 12.10 8.70 9.66
N TRP A 129 12.78 9.85 9.52
CA TRP A 129 12.57 11.01 10.41
C TRP A 129 11.68 12.12 9.84
N LEU A 130 11.53 12.20 8.50
CA LEU A 130 10.83 13.30 7.81
C LEU A 130 9.69 12.84 6.87
N GLY A 131 8.96 11.78 7.26
CA GLY A 131 7.70 11.42 6.58
C GLY A 131 7.83 10.57 5.31
N PHE A 132 8.98 9.95 5.08
CA PHE A 132 9.08 8.86 4.11
C PHE A 132 8.87 7.49 4.75
N ARG A 133 8.26 6.60 3.96
CA ARG A 133 7.71 5.32 4.37
C ARG A 133 8.84 4.31 4.59
N SER A 134 8.92 3.69 5.77
CA SER A 134 9.76 2.50 5.98
C SER A 134 9.44 1.47 4.91
N LEU A 135 10.44 0.90 4.22
CA LEU A 135 10.20 -0.12 3.19
C LEU A 135 9.43 -1.31 3.73
N LYS A 136 9.63 -1.66 5.01
CA LYS A 136 8.84 -2.68 5.68
C LYS A 136 7.35 -2.29 5.68
N ASP A 137 7.03 -1.05 6.02
CA ASP A 137 5.65 -0.56 6.06
C ASP A 137 5.07 -0.35 4.66
N VAL A 138 5.87 0.09 3.68
CA VAL A 138 5.47 0.14 2.27
C VAL A 138 5.13 -1.26 1.77
N SER A 139 6.01 -2.21 2.03
CA SER A 139 5.83 -3.60 1.61
C SER A 139 4.59 -4.20 2.25
N ARG A 140 4.37 -3.98 3.55
CA ARG A 140 3.14 -4.42 4.26
C ARG A 140 1.89 -3.82 3.60
N ALA A 141 1.88 -2.52 3.31
CA ALA A 141 0.76 -1.86 2.64
C ALA A 141 0.51 -2.38 1.20
N LEU A 142 1.56 -2.75 0.47
CA LEU A 142 1.44 -3.37 -0.85
C LEU A 142 0.90 -4.80 -0.75
N PHE A 143 1.30 -5.58 0.26
CA PHE A 143 0.71 -6.90 0.51
C PHE A 143 -0.75 -6.78 0.96
N ALA A 144 -1.11 -5.77 1.76
CA ALA A 144 -2.50 -5.44 2.06
C ALA A 144 -3.31 -5.13 0.79
N LYS A 145 -2.73 -4.42 -0.19
CA LYS A 145 -3.38 -4.22 -1.50
C LYS A 145 -3.59 -5.54 -2.24
N LEU A 146 -2.61 -6.44 -2.21
CA LEU A 146 -2.76 -7.76 -2.84
C LEU A 146 -3.85 -8.58 -2.14
N TRP A 147 -3.90 -8.55 -0.80
CA TRP A 147 -4.96 -9.17 -0.02
C TRP A 147 -6.34 -8.59 -0.37
N TRP A 148 -6.47 -7.27 -0.34
CA TRP A 148 -7.70 -6.57 -0.75
C TRP A 148 -8.16 -7.01 -2.14
N ARG A 149 -7.26 -7.02 -3.13
CA ARG A 149 -7.60 -7.45 -4.51
C ARG A 149 -7.97 -8.93 -4.58
N PHE A 150 -7.33 -9.77 -3.78
CA PHE A 150 -7.62 -11.20 -3.73
C PHE A 150 -9.05 -11.44 -3.24
N ARG A 151 -9.48 -10.67 -2.23
CA ARG A 151 -10.81 -10.77 -1.62
C ARG A 151 -11.92 -10.12 -2.46
N THR A 152 -11.66 -8.93 -2.99
CA THR A 152 -12.72 -8.06 -3.53
C THR A 152 -12.79 -8.04 -5.05
N THR A 153 -11.75 -8.50 -5.75
CA THR A 153 -11.71 -8.46 -7.21
C THR A 153 -11.91 -9.86 -7.80
N LYS A 154 -12.90 -10.01 -8.69
CA LYS A 154 -13.03 -11.20 -9.53
C LYS A 154 -12.10 -11.12 -10.72
N SER A 155 -11.00 -11.88 -10.67
CA SER A 155 -9.97 -11.88 -11.70
C SER A 155 -9.41 -13.28 -11.87
N LEU A 156 -8.77 -13.54 -13.02
CA LEU A 156 -8.04 -14.79 -13.21
C LEU A 156 -6.99 -15.03 -12.12
N TRP A 157 -6.35 -13.95 -11.65
CA TRP A 157 -5.37 -14.02 -10.57
C TRP A 157 -6.01 -14.43 -9.24
N SER A 158 -7.12 -13.81 -8.82
CA SER A 158 -7.78 -14.17 -7.56
C SER A 158 -8.36 -15.58 -7.61
N ASN A 159 -8.98 -15.99 -8.73
CA ASN A 159 -9.44 -17.37 -8.93
C ASN A 159 -8.29 -18.39 -8.86
N PHE A 160 -7.15 -18.08 -9.48
CA PHE A 160 -5.96 -18.92 -9.38
C PHE A 160 -5.45 -19.02 -7.94
N MET A 161 -5.34 -17.89 -7.23
CA MET A 161 -4.88 -17.86 -5.84
C MET A 161 -5.81 -18.67 -4.93
N TRP A 162 -7.12 -18.54 -5.12
CA TRP A 162 -8.14 -19.31 -4.41
C TRP A 162 -7.96 -20.82 -4.63
N ASN A 163 -7.95 -21.25 -5.89
CA ASN A 163 -7.87 -22.67 -6.24
C ASN A 163 -6.54 -23.30 -5.83
N LYS A 164 -5.44 -22.56 -5.94
CA LYS A 164 -4.10 -23.06 -5.62
C LYS A 164 -3.83 -23.15 -4.12
N TYR A 165 -4.28 -22.15 -3.35
CA TYR A 165 -3.86 -22.00 -1.96
C TYR A 165 -4.97 -22.20 -0.92
N CYS A 166 -6.23 -21.92 -1.25
CA CYS A 166 -7.34 -22.04 -0.29
C CYS A 166 -8.00 -23.42 -0.31
N MET A 167 -8.00 -24.13 -1.45
CA MET A 167 -8.45 -25.54 -1.55
C MET A 167 -9.81 -25.83 -0.85
N LYS A 168 -10.80 -24.95 -1.06
CA LYS A 168 -12.16 -24.97 -0.44
C LYS A 168 -12.27 -24.45 1.00
N GLU A 169 -11.17 -24.04 1.63
CA GLU A 169 -11.21 -23.31 2.90
C GLU A 169 -11.46 -21.82 2.67
N LEU A 170 -12.06 -21.15 3.65
CA LEU A 170 -12.25 -19.70 3.59
C LEU A 170 -10.88 -18.97 3.62
N PRO A 171 -10.70 -17.88 2.84
CA PRO A 171 -9.49 -17.08 2.88
C PRO A 171 -9.13 -16.56 4.26
N THR A 172 -10.14 -16.27 5.07
CA THR A 172 -9.98 -15.73 6.41
C THR A 172 -9.37 -16.74 7.38
N VAL A 173 -9.63 -18.04 7.19
CA VAL A 173 -9.17 -19.10 8.09
C VAL A 173 -7.97 -19.90 7.57
N VAL A 174 -7.74 -19.93 6.26
CA VAL A 174 -6.71 -20.79 5.64
C VAL A 174 -5.32 -20.56 6.25
N GLN A 175 -4.64 -21.63 6.63
CA GLN A 175 -3.31 -21.53 7.23
C GLN A 175 -2.19 -21.75 6.19
N PHE A 176 -1.03 -21.13 6.43
CA PHE A 176 0.11 -21.35 5.56
C PHE A 176 0.64 -22.79 5.71
N ARG A 177 0.47 -23.61 4.66
CA ARG A 177 1.00 -24.98 4.60
C ARG A 177 2.34 -25.03 3.86
N LYS A 178 2.29 -24.79 2.55
CA LYS A 178 3.42 -24.75 1.62
C LYS A 178 3.06 -23.84 0.46
N GLY A 179 4.03 -23.14 -0.11
CA GLY A 179 3.75 -22.25 -1.23
C GLY A 179 4.78 -21.15 -1.41
N SER A 180 4.42 -20.15 -2.21
CA SER A 180 5.29 -19.02 -2.48
C SER A 180 5.49 -18.15 -1.23
N LYS A 181 6.66 -17.52 -1.12
CA LYS A 181 6.92 -16.50 -0.09
C LYS A 181 5.95 -15.32 -0.20
N VAL A 182 5.48 -15.02 -1.41
CA VAL A 182 4.45 -14.01 -1.67
C VAL A 182 3.14 -14.39 -0.98
N TRP A 183 2.67 -15.63 -1.14
CA TRP A 183 1.47 -16.10 -0.44
C TRP A 183 1.61 -16.02 1.08
N LYS A 184 2.76 -16.40 1.62
CA LYS A 184 3.04 -16.23 3.06
C LYS A 184 2.93 -14.77 3.51
N GLN A 185 3.45 -13.82 2.73
CA GLN A 185 3.34 -12.40 3.05
C GLN A 185 1.92 -11.85 2.88
N ILE A 186 1.16 -12.38 1.92
CA ILE A 186 -0.27 -12.06 1.75
C ILE A 186 -1.07 -12.53 2.98
N LEU A 187 -0.80 -13.71 3.51
CA LEU A 187 -1.41 -14.19 4.75
C LEU A 187 -0.98 -13.37 5.97
N ASN A 188 0.28 -12.95 6.06
CA ASN A 188 0.68 -12.02 7.12
C ASN A 188 -0.09 -10.70 7.03
N ALA A 189 -0.34 -10.20 5.82
CA ALA A 189 -1.12 -8.97 5.62
C ALA A 189 -2.60 -9.17 5.98
N ARG A 190 -3.18 -10.35 5.74
CA ARG A 190 -4.54 -10.71 6.19
C ARG A 190 -4.72 -10.43 7.68
N GLU A 191 -3.81 -10.95 8.52
CA GLU A 191 -3.88 -10.78 9.98
C GLU A 191 -3.94 -9.31 10.39
N GLU A 192 -3.34 -8.42 9.57
CA GLU A 192 -3.24 -6.99 9.88
C GLU A 192 -4.39 -6.16 9.32
N VAL A 193 -5.16 -6.64 8.32
CA VAL A 193 -6.13 -5.80 7.60
C VAL A 193 -7.51 -6.42 7.38
N GLU A 194 -7.73 -7.71 7.62
CA GLU A 194 -9.03 -8.34 7.35
C GLU A 194 -10.15 -7.75 8.21
N HIS A 195 -9.85 -7.40 9.46
CA HIS A 195 -10.81 -6.78 10.38
C HIS A 195 -11.28 -5.39 9.92
N ASP A 196 -10.51 -4.72 9.07
CA ASP A 196 -10.83 -3.40 8.51
C ASP A 196 -11.66 -3.45 7.20
N ILE A 197 -12.01 -4.66 6.75
CA ILE A 197 -12.86 -4.88 5.57
C ILE A 197 -14.28 -5.17 6.05
N LEU A 198 -15.19 -4.22 5.86
CA LEU A 198 -16.62 -4.42 6.10
C LEU A 198 -17.29 -4.94 4.82
N TRP A 199 -18.10 -5.97 4.97
CA TRP A 199 -18.96 -6.53 3.92
C TRP A 199 -20.40 -6.04 4.09
N GLU A 200 -20.79 -5.08 3.27
CA GLU A 200 -22.15 -4.57 3.19
C GLU A 200 -23.06 -5.61 2.53
N MET A 201 -24.05 -6.07 3.27
CA MET A 201 -24.88 -7.21 2.90
C MET A 201 -25.83 -6.86 1.74
N LYS A 202 -25.69 -7.57 0.62
CA LYS A 202 -26.56 -7.44 -0.57
C LYS A 202 -27.20 -8.77 -0.96
N SER A 203 -26.37 -9.79 -1.20
CA SER A 203 -26.80 -11.17 -1.43
C SER A 203 -26.70 -12.01 -0.17
N GLY A 204 -25.88 -11.59 0.81
CA GLY A 204 -25.71 -12.27 2.09
C GLY A 204 -24.85 -13.53 2.01
N THR A 205 -24.01 -13.64 0.98
CA THR A 205 -23.05 -14.74 0.77
C THR A 205 -21.83 -14.65 1.70
N THR A 206 -21.70 -13.55 2.43
CA THR A 206 -20.66 -13.33 3.43
C THR A 206 -20.80 -14.32 4.58
N ASN A 207 -19.68 -14.85 5.05
CA ASN A 207 -19.63 -15.81 6.13
C ASN A 207 -19.98 -15.17 7.48
N VAL A 208 -20.90 -15.80 8.22
CA VAL A 208 -21.42 -15.25 9.49
C VAL A 208 -20.33 -15.05 10.54
N TRP A 209 -19.43 -16.02 10.67
CA TRP A 209 -18.51 -16.10 11.79
C TRP A 209 -17.14 -15.49 11.48
N HIS A 210 -16.65 -15.70 10.25
CA HIS A 210 -15.27 -15.43 9.88
C HIS A 210 -15.07 -14.17 9.03
N GLU A 211 -16.14 -13.48 8.63
CA GLU A 211 -16.08 -12.26 7.85
C GLU A 211 -16.78 -11.11 8.60
N ASN A 212 -16.31 -9.89 8.43
CA ASN A 212 -16.84 -8.72 9.14
C ASN A 212 -18.00 -8.11 8.35
N TRP A 213 -19.23 -8.55 8.63
CA TRP A 213 -20.46 -8.02 8.05
C TRP A 213 -21.25 -7.13 9.01
N THR A 214 -20.84 -7.07 10.28
CA THR A 214 -21.51 -6.32 11.36
C THR A 214 -20.78 -5.01 11.72
N GLY A 215 -19.56 -4.81 11.20
CA GLY A 215 -18.69 -3.69 11.57
C GLY A 215 -17.93 -3.87 12.89
N LEU A 216 -18.17 -4.97 13.62
CA LEU A 216 -17.46 -5.29 14.87
C LEU A 216 -16.18 -6.11 14.64
N GLY A 217 -15.96 -6.60 13.42
CA GLY A 217 -14.97 -7.63 13.10
C GLY A 217 -15.64 -8.98 12.82
N ALA A 218 -14.83 -10.01 12.61
CA ALA A 218 -15.32 -11.37 12.49
C ALA A 218 -15.89 -11.82 13.85
N LEU A 219 -17.17 -12.22 13.89
CA LEU A 219 -17.84 -12.58 15.15
C LEU A 219 -17.11 -13.67 15.93
N TYR A 220 -16.42 -14.58 15.23
CA TYR A 220 -15.54 -15.60 15.81
C TYR A 220 -14.49 -15.03 16.79
N HIS A 221 -13.99 -13.81 16.54
CA HIS A 221 -12.99 -13.15 17.40
C HIS A 221 -13.60 -12.15 18.40
N VAL A 222 -14.84 -11.75 18.19
CA VAL A 222 -15.55 -10.78 19.06
C VAL A 222 -16.26 -11.49 20.21
N LEU A 223 -16.78 -12.69 19.94
CA LEU A 223 -17.50 -13.51 20.91
C LEU A 223 -16.54 -14.19 21.91
N PRO A 224 -17.01 -14.52 23.12
CA PRO A 224 -16.26 -15.31 24.10
C PRO A 224 -15.79 -16.66 23.51
N GLU A 225 -14.64 -17.17 23.97
CA GLU A 225 -14.07 -18.43 23.47
C GLU A 225 -14.97 -19.66 23.73
N ASP A 226 -15.84 -19.59 24.74
CA ASP A 226 -16.80 -20.63 25.11
C ASP A 226 -18.18 -20.47 24.42
N PHE A 227 -18.33 -19.48 23.54
CA PHE A 227 -19.58 -19.24 22.84
C PHE A 227 -19.91 -20.40 21.88
N PRO A 228 -21.14 -20.96 21.92
CA PRO A 228 -21.52 -22.07 21.05
C PRO A 228 -21.70 -21.57 19.60
N ILE A 229 -20.75 -21.91 18.73
CA ILE A 229 -20.82 -21.58 17.30
C ILE A 229 -21.65 -22.65 16.58
N ASN A 230 -22.66 -22.20 15.85
CA ASN A 230 -23.41 -23.06 14.94
C ASN A 230 -22.64 -23.23 13.63
N GLU A 231 -21.95 -24.37 13.48
CA GLU A 231 -21.15 -24.70 12.28
C GLU A 231 -22.01 -24.89 11.02
N ASP A 232 -23.32 -25.17 11.16
CA ASP A 232 -24.22 -25.30 10.00
C ASP A 232 -24.62 -23.92 9.43
N LEU A 233 -24.47 -22.87 10.24
CA LEU A 233 -24.73 -21.49 9.83
C LEU A 233 -23.48 -20.91 9.19
N GLN A 234 -23.43 -20.91 7.87
CA GLN A 234 -22.26 -20.45 7.11
C GLN A 234 -22.47 -19.07 6.51
N GLU A 235 -23.66 -18.77 5.96
CA GLU A 235 -23.92 -17.54 5.22
C GLU A 235 -24.89 -16.63 5.96
N ALA A 236 -24.63 -15.32 5.96
CA ALA A 236 -25.49 -14.34 6.63
C ALA A 236 -26.92 -14.32 6.06
N ALA A 237 -27.10 -14.68 4.78
CA ALA A 237 -28.42 -14.84 4.18
C ALA A 237 -29.30 -15.88 4.90
N GLN A 238 -28.71 -16.92 5.49
CA GLN A 238 -29.45 -17.99 6.18
C GLN A 238 -30.12 -17.51 7.47
N LEU A 239 -29.67 -16.38 8.03
CA LEU A 239 -30.27 -15.76 9.21
C LEU A 239 -31.59 -15.04 8.91
N ARG A 240 -32.03 -15.02 7.64
CA ARG A 240 -33.22 -14.31 7.20
C ARG A 240 -34.37 -15.25 6.90
N GLN A 241 -35.57 -14.72 7.05
CA GLN A 241 -36.80 -15.30 6.54
C GLN A 241 -37.49 -14.23 5.70
N GLU A 242 -37.50 -14.42 4.38
CA GLU A 242 -38.04 -13.46 3.41
C GLU A 242 -37.35 -12.07 3.52
N GLU A 243 -38.15 -11.01 3.76
CA GLU A 243 -37.67 -9.64 3.89
C GLU A 243 -37.21 -9.27 5.31
N ALA A 244 -37.38 -10.17 6.29
CA ALA A 244 -37.06 -9.93 7.69
C ALA A 244 -35.97 -10.87 8.22
N TRP A 245 -35.44 -10.54 9.40
CA TRP A 245 -34.59 -11.45 10.17
C TRP A 245 -35.43 -12.59 10.74
N ASN A 246 -34.89 -13.80 10.77
CA ASN A 246 -35.51 -14.91 11.47
C ASN A 246 -35.24 -14.74 12.97
N ASP A 247 -36.13 -14.06 13.69
CA ASP A 247 -35.95 -13.74 15.11
C ASP A 247 -35.67 -14.98 15.96
N GLN A 248 -36.34 -16.10 15.68
CA GLN A 248 -36.10 -17.34 16.39
C GLN A 248 -34.68 -17.87 16.18
N LEU A 249 -34.16 -17.82 14.95
CA LEU A 249 -32.80 -18.24 14.64
C LEU A 249 -31.77 -17.25 15.20
N PHE A 250 -32.07 -15.95 15.21
CA PHE A 250 -31.22 -14.91 15.80
C PHE A 250 -31.05 -15.10 17.31
N ASP A 251 -32.15 -15.24 18.03
CA ASP A 251 -32.14 -15.39 19.49
C ASP A 251 -31.49 -16.72 19.91
N GLN A 252 -31.47 -17.72 19.03
CA GLN A 252 -30.74 -18.98 19.23
C GLN A 252 -29.25 -18.87 18.88
N SER A 253 -28.88 -18.01 17.92
CA SER A 253 -27.52 -17.94 17.38
C SER A 253 -26.65 -16.86 18.02
N PHE A 254 -27.24 -15.82 18.62
CA PHE A 254 -26.53 -14.65 19.14
C PHE A 254 -27.07 -14.18 20.50
N THR A 255 -26.24 -13.43 21.22
CA THR A 255 -26.68 -12.72 22.43
C THR A 255 -27.59 -11.54 22.08
N GLU A 256 -28.41 -11.10 23.03
CA GLU A 256 -29.31 -9.95 22.86
C GLU A 256 -28.56 -8.68 22.43
N GLU A 257 -27.35 -8.45 22.95
CA GLU A 257 -26.49 -7.31 22.59
C GLU A 257 -26.09 -7.33 21.11
N ILE A 258 -25.62 -8.47 20.61
CA ILE A 258 -25.20 -8.63 19.21
C ILE A 258 -26.41 -8.58 18.28
N THR A 259 -27.51 -9.23 18.65
CA THR A 259 -28.76 -9.18 17.90
C THR A 259 -29.25 -7.73 17.74
N ASN A 260 -29.25 -6.95 18.82
CA ASN A 260 -29.65 -5.54 18.77
C ASN A 260 -28.68 -4.70 17.92
N HIS A 261 -27.37 -4.95 18.03
CA HIS A 261 -26.38 -4.30 17.17
C HIS A 261 -26.64 -4.61 15.68
N ILE A 262 -26.81 -5.87 15.31
CA ILE A 262 -27.06 -6.29 13.92
C ILE A 262 -28.34 -5.64 13.39
N ARG A 263 -29.44 -5.68 14.16
CA ARG A 263 -30.72 -5.05 13.77
C ARG A 263 -30.58 -3.55 13.50
N SER A 264 -29.73 -2.86 14.26
CA SER A 264 -29.53 -1.40 14.11
C SER A 264 -28.54 -1.02 13.01
N SER A 265 -27.53 -1.86 12.75
CA SER A 265 -26.37 -1.52 11.92
C SER A 265 -26.41 -2.12 10.52
N VAL A 266 -27.05 -3.27 10.34
CA VAL A 266 -27.05 -4.01 9.07
C VAL A 266 -28.33 -3.71 8.31
N GLN A 267 -28.20 -2.96 7.22
CA GLN A 267 -29.26 -2.75 6.24
C GLN A 267 -29.08 -3.72 5.08
N TYR A 268 -30.19 -4.30 4.61
CA TYR A 268 -30.20 -5.23 3.49
C TYR A 268 -31.11 -4.70 2.39
N GLU A 269 -30.55 -4.50 1.20
CA GLU A 269 -31.29 -3.95 0.05
C GLU A 269 -31.87 -5.02 -0.88
N GLY A 270 -31.66 -6.32 -0.59
CA GLY A 270 -32.39 -7.41 -1.25
C GLY A 270 -32.25 -7.45 -2.76
N SER A 271 -31.03 -7.62 -3.25
CA SER A 271 -30.82 -7.88 -4.67
C SER A 271 -29.91 -9.09 -4.88
N GLU A 272 -30.52 -10.20 -5.30
CA GLU A 272 -29.81 -11.43 -5.67
C GLU A 272 -28.82 -11.23 -6.84
N ASP A 273 -29.00 -10.15 -7.61
CA ASP A 273 -28.16 -9.83 -8.76
C ASP A 273 -26.79 -9.21 -8.39
N TYR A 274 -26.60 -8.79 -7.12
CA TYR A 274 -25.38 -8.09 -6.70
C TYR A 274 -24.65 -8.77 -5.54
N TRP A 275 -23.34 -8.91 -5.71
CA TRP A 275 -22.42 -9.39 -4.68
C TRP A 275 -22.33 -8.40 -3.53
N ASP A 276 -22.14 -8.93 -2.32
CA ASP A 276 -21.89 -8.13 -1.11
C ASP A 276 -20.82 -7.05 -1.35
N GLY A 277 -21.10 -5.85 -0.86
CA GLY A 277 -20.28 -4.66 -1.09
C GLY A 277 -19.07 -4.64 -0.16
N GLN A 278 -17.89 -4.37 -0.70
CA GLN A 278 -16.68 -4.19 0.10
C GLN A 278 -16.51 -2.72 0.53
N TYR A 279 -16.30 -2.51 1.83
CA TYR A 279 -16.05 -1.20 2.41
C TYR A 279 -14.76 -1.19 3.23
N TRP A 280 -13.80 -0.36 2.83
CA TRP A 280 -12.55 -0.15 3.57
C TRP A 280 -12.78 0.81 4.74
N MET A 281 -13.01 0.26 5.94
CA MET A 281 -13.39 1.00 7.15
C MET A 281 -12.46 2.16 7.56
N PRO A 282 -11.12 2.08 7.37
CA PRO A 282 -10.21 3.10 7.88
C PRO A 282 -10.38 4.49 7.27
N ILE A 283 -11.15 4.64 6.17
CA ILE A 283 -11.45 5.95 5.60
C ILE A 283 -12.95 6.07 5.24
N PRO A 284 -13.56 7.26 5.38
CA PRO A 284 -15.00 7.45 5.13
C PRO A 284 -15.46 7.18 3.69
N SER A 285 -14.54 7.17 2.72
CA SER A 285 -14.91 6.90 1.32
C SER A 285 -15.11 5.41 1.04
N GLY A 286 -14.74 4.52 1.97
CA GLY A 286 -14.79 3.06 1.78
C GLY A 286 -13.84 2.51 0.71
N LYS A 287 -13.07 3.36 0.02
CA LYS A 287 -12.22 2.96 -1.10
C LYS A 287 -10.82 2.60 -0.63
N PHE A 288 -10.41 1.35 -0.82
CA PHE A 288 -9.05 0.95 -0.49
C PHE A 288 -7.98 1.76 -1.25
N SER A 289 -6.94 2.19 -0.54
CA SER A 289 -5.73 2.76 -1.14
C SER A 289 -4.48 2.27 -0.40
N VAL A 290 -3.36 2.18 -1.10
CA VAL A 290 -2.06 1.85 -0.45
C VAL A 290 -1.70 2.91 0.59
N SER A 291 -2.11 4.16 0.38
CA SER A 291 -1.84 5.25 1.32
C SER A 291 -2.59 5.08 2.63
N SER A 292 -3.88 4.72 2.58
CA SER A 292 -4.70 4.49 3.78
C SER A 292 -4.21 3.25 4.53
N ALA A 293 -3.95 2.13 3.83
CA ALA A 293 -3.36 0.94 4.44
C ALA A 293 -2.00 1.24 5.09
N TRP A 294 -1.11 1.95 4.40
CA TRP A 294 0.18 2.35 4.97
C TRP A 294 0.02 3.21 6.23
N GLN A 295 -0.93 4.14 6.23
CA GLN A 295 -1.15 5.05 7.36
C GLN A 295 -1.66 4.33 8.61
N MET A 296 -2.37 3.23 8.42
CA MET A 296 -2.85 2.34 9.48
C MET A 296 -1.74 1.41 10.00
N LEU A 297 -0.97 0.80 9.10
CA LEU A 297 0.04 -0.21 9.46
C LEU A 297 1.31 0.36 10.10
N ARG A 298 1.57 1.67 9.97
CA ARG A 298 2.75 2.33 10.57
C ARG A 298 2.58 2.53 12.08
N HIS A 299 3.60 2.17 12.85
CA HIS A 299 3.70 2.63 14.23
C HIS A 299 4.06 4.12 14.22
N ARG A 300 3.16 4.99 14.68
CA ARG A 300 3.43 6.44 14.82
C ARG A 300 4.28 6.67 16.07
N ALA A 301 5.31 7.51 15.94
CA ALA A 301 5.75 8.35 17.05
C ALA A 301 4.78 9.55 17.15
N ASP A 302 4.62 10.12 18.35
CA ASP A 302 3.68 11.21 18.60
C ASP A 302 3.92 12.41 17.68
N THR A 303 2.82 13.02 17.27
CA THR A 303 2.83 14.16 16.35
C THR A 303 3.36 15.39 17.08
N ASN A 304 4.61 15.80 16.84
CA ASN A 304 5.08 17.11 17.32
C ASN A 304 4.30 18.21 16.57
N GLN A 305 3.58 19.05 17.32
CA GLN A 305 2.70 20.10 16.81
C GLN A 305 3.43 21.14 15.96
N GLU A 306 4.74 21.31 16.14
CA GLU A 306 5.58 22.26 15.39
C GLU A 306 5.61 21.96 13.88
N TYR A 307 5.44 20.70 13.47
CA TYR A 307 5.50 20.30 12.05
C TYR A 307 4.29 20.73 11.22
N LYS A 308 3.16 21.13 11.84
CA LYS A 308 2.00 21.67 11.11
C LYS A 308 2.29 23.02 10.45
N LEU A 309 3.33 23.72 10.90
CA LEU A 309 3.70 25.05 10.43
C LEU A 309 4.62 25.05 9.20
N MET A 310 5.14 23.88 8.80
CA MET A 310 6.06 23.77 7.65
C MET A 310 5.35 23.23 6.40
N TRP A 311 4.60 24.10 5.71
CA TRP A 311 4.13 23.82 4.35
C TRP A 311 4.76 24.80 3.35
N ILE A 312 5.59 24.29 2.44
CA ILE A 312 6.01 25.04 1.24
C ILE A 312 5.34 24.42 0.01
N LYS A 313 4.56 25.23 -0.72
CA LYS A 313 3.92 24.87 -1.99
C LYS A 313 4.97 24.74 -3.09
N GLY A 314 4.97 23.58 -3.74
CA GLY A 314 5.76 23.26 -4.92
C GLY A 314 5.91 21.75 -5.00
N VAL A 315 5.56 21.14 -6.13
CA VAL A 315 5.72 19.70 -6.33
C VAL A 315 7.00 19.48 -7.14
N PRO A 316 8.15 19.19 -6.49
CA PRO A 316 9.28 18.58 -7.18
C PRO A 316 9.29 17.05 -7.02
N PHE A 317 9.92 16.40 -8.01
CA PHE A 317 10.18 14.98 -8.13
C PHE A 317 10.94 14.43 -6.91
N LYS A 318 10.63 13.17 -6.54
CA LYS A 318 11.17 12.50 -5.35
C LYS A 318 12.03 11.30 -5.76
N ILE A 319 13.22 11.18 -5.17
CA ILE A 319 14.10 10.04 -5.42
C ILE A 319 14.48 9.41 -4.08
N SER A 320 14.20 8.12 -3.91
CA SER A 320 14.56 7.32 -2.74
C SER A 320 15.74 6.41 -3.09
N PHE A 321 16.75 6.35 -2.23
CA PHE A 321 17.87 5.43 -2.36
C PHE A 321 17.67 4.23 -1.43
N PHE A 322 17.69 3.03 -1.99
CA PHE A 322 17.73 1.77 -1.27
C PHE A 322 19.13 1.20 -1.35
N LEU A 323 19.83 1.16 -0.21
CA LEU A 323 21.20 0.68 -0.10
C LEU A 323 21.28 -0.59 0.73
#